data_AF-T0NGJ7-F1
#
_entry.id   AF-T0NGJ7-F1
#
_cell.length_a   1.000
_cell.length_b   1.000
_cell.length_c   1.000
_cell.angle_alpha   90.00
_cell.angle_beta   90.00
_cell.angle_gamma   90.00
#
_symmetry.space_group_name_H-M   'P 1'
#
loop_
_entity.id
_entity.type
_entity.pdbx_description
1 polymer ?
#
loop_
_entity_poly.entity_id
_entity_poly.type
_entity_poly.pdbx_seq_one_letter_code
_entity_poly.pdbx_strand_id
1 'polypeptide(L)'
;MDNMIGTDEFKLLDEIRKLDAERIGIQELRKHNSELYGYYIDWIQRRENKLIRKYIRKYDRWPSLPSTIIVPGNTSLPWRSGEPSGSL
;
A
#
# COMPACT_ATOMS: atom_id res chain seq x y z
N MET A 1 -22.87 9.20 19.54
CA MET A 1 -23.27 8.87 18.16
C MET A 1 -21.99 8.42 17.44
N ASP A 2 -21.47 7.24 17.78
CA ASP A 2 -20.03 6.93 17.57
C ASP A 2 -19.75 5.60 16.84
N ASN A 3 -20.73 5.05 16.12
CA ASN A 3 -20.58 3.77 15.41
C ASN A 3 -20.36 3.86 13.89
N MET A 4 -20.28 5.07 13.31
CA MET A 4 -20.05 5.23 11.85
C MET A 4 -18.57 5.36 11.46
N ILE A 5 -17.67 5.67 12.40
CA ILE A 5 -16.24 5.87 12.10
C ILE A 5 -15.55 4.53 11.82
N GLY A 6 -15.90 3.48 12.58
CA GLY A 6 -15.31 2.15 12.43
C GLY A 6 -15.69 1.46 11.12
N THR A 7 -16.89 1.67 10.58
CA THR A 7 -17.34 1.03 9.33
C THR A 7 -16.67 1.63 8.10
N ASP A 8 -16.49 2.95 8.07
CA ASP A 8 -15.84 3.64 6.95
C ASP A 8 -14.33 3.34 6.87
N GLU A 9 -13.66 3.34 8.02
CA GLU A 9 -12.24 3.01 8.09
C GLU A 9 -12.01 1.55 7.66
N PHE A 10 -12.84 0.65 8.17
CA PHE A 10 -12.77 -0.77 7.84
C PHE A 10 -13.00 -1.02 6.35
N LYS A 11 -14.01 -0.37 5.74
CA LYS A 11 -14.26 -0.46 4.29
C LYS A 11 -13.07 0.02 3.47
N LEU A 12 -12.44 1.12 3.87
CA LEU A 12 -11.29 1.67 3.15
C LEU A 12 -10.07 0.75 3.26
N LEU A 13 -9.82 0.18 4.44
CA LEU A 13 -8.76 -0.82 4.64
C LEU A 13 -9.03 -2.10 3.86
N ASP A 14 -10.28 -2.58 3.84
CA ASP A 14 -10.68 -3.78 3.10
C ASP A 14 -10.50 -3.58 1.57
N GLU A 15 -10.84 -2.41 1.04
CA GLU A 15 -10.61 -2.09 -0.38
C GLU A 15 -9.11 -2.07 -0.71
N ILE A 16 -8.28 -1.50 0.17
CA ILE A 16 -6.82 -1.52 -0.02
C ILE A 16 -6.29 -2.97 0.00
N ARG A 17 -6.73 -3.81 0.94
CA ARG A 17 -6.32 -5.21 1.04
C ARG A 17 -6.71 -6.05 -0.18
N LYS A 18 -7.91 -5.80 -0.74
CA LYS A 18 -8.36 -6.48 -1.96
C LYS A 18 -7.46 -6.16 -3.15
N LEU A 19 -7.11 -4.89 -3.33
CA LEU A 19 -6.21 -4.47 -4.41
C LEU A 19 -4.79 -5.03 -4.24
N ASP A 20 -4.30 -5.11 -3.00
CA ASP A 20 -3.00 -5.71 -2.70
C ASP A 20 -2.97 -7.21 -3.04
N ALA A 21 -3.99 -7.96 -2.59
CA ALA A 21 -4.12 -9.39 -2.91
C ALA A 21 -4.21 -9.63 -4.42
N GLU A 22 -4.95 -8.78 -5.13
CA GLU A 22 -5.07 -8.86 -6.58
C GLU A 22 -3.75 -8.57 -7.28
N ARG A 23 -3.01 -7.54 -6.85
CA ARG A 23 -1.66 -7.23 -7.34
C ARG A 23 -0.72 -8.43 -7.17
N ILE A 24 -0.73 -9.06 -6.00
CA ILE A 24 0.10 -10.24 -5.71
C ILE A 24 -0.28 -11.40 -6.65
N GLY A 25 -1.57 -11.67 -6.82
CA GLY A 25 -2.04 -12.72 -7.73
C GLY A 25 -1.57 -12.50 -9.17
N ILE A 26 -1.60 -11.27 -9.65
CA ILE A 26 -1.15 -10.94 -11.01
C ILE A 26 0.36 -11.00 -11.13
N GLN A 27 1.11 -10.57 -10.11
CA GLN A 27 2.56 -10.72 -10.09
C GLN A 27 2.97 -12.19 -10.17
N GLU A 28 2.23 -13.08 -9.49
CA GLU A 28 2.45 -14.52 -9.60
C GLU A 28 2.16 -15.02 -11.02
N LEU A 29 1.04 -14.61 -11.62
CA LEU A 29 0.70 -14.97 -13.00
C LEU A 29 1.76 -14.48 -14.02
N ARG A 30 2.38 -13.31 -13.78
CA ARG A 30 3.44 -12.77 -14.64
C ARG A 30 4.74 -13.55 -14.58
N LYS A 31 5.02 -14.31 -13.52
CA LYS A 31 6.17 -15.23 -13.50
C LYS A 31 6.07 -16.29 -14.59
N HIS A 32 4.85 -16.68 -14.94
CA HIS A 32 4.57 -17.66 -15.99
C HIS A 32 4.34 -17.01 -17.36
N ASN A 33 3.87 -15.75 -17.39
CA ASN A 33 3.58 -15.02 -18.63
C ASN A 33 3.91 -13.52 -18.48
N SER A 34 5.14 -13.14 -18.79
CA SER A 34 5.70 -11.80 -18.51
C SER A 34 5.02 -10.64 -19.25
N GLU A 35 4.46 -10.92 -20.43
CA GLU A 35 3.77 -9.95 -21.28
C GLU A 35 2.33 -9.67 -20.85
N LEU A 36 1.74 -10.53 -20.02
CA LEU A 36 0.38 -10.35 -19.57
C LEU A 36 0.28 -9.29 -18.47
N TYR A 37 -0.85 -8.59 -18.46
CA TYR A 37 -1.31 -7.73 -17.36
C TYR A 37 -0.43 -6.52 -17.00
N GLY A 38 0.52 -6.09 -17.83
CA GLY A 38 1.30 -4.87 -17.57
C GLY A 38 0.43 -3.64 -17.32
N TYR A 39 -0.51 -3.36 -18.22
CA TYR A 39 -1.50 -2.28 -18.06
C TYR A 39 -2.36 -2.45 -16.80
N TYR A 40 -2.70 -3.69 -16.45
CA TYR A 40 -3.57 -3.99 -15.31
C TYR A 40 -2.86 -3.76 -13.97
N ILE A 41 -1.58 -4.14 -13.87
CA ILE A 41 -0.75 -3.86 -12.70
C ILE A 41 -0.63 -2.35 -12.47
N ASP A 42 -0.34 -1.59 -13.52
CA ASP A 42 -0.24 -0.13 -13.42
C ASP A 42 -1.55 0.49 -12.92
N TRP A 43 -2.68 -0.01 -13.41
CA TRP A 43 -4.00 0.42 -12.96
C TRP A 43 -4.25 0.11 -11.48
N ILE A 44 -3.96 -1.11 -11.03
CA ILE A 44 -4.12 -1.52 -9.61
C ILE A 44 -3.22 -0.66 -8.72
N GLN A 45 -1.95 -0.50 -9.06
CA GLN A 45 -1.00 0.26 -8.26
C GLN A 45 -1.40 1.73 -8.14
N ARG A 46 -1.88 2.35 -9.22
CA ARG A 46 -2.43 3.72 -9.18
C ARG A 46 -3.65 3.82 -8.27
N ARG A 47 -4.53 2.81 -8.30
CA ARG A 47 -5.75 2.78 -7.48
C ARG A 47 -5.43 2.58 -6.00
N GLU A 48 -4.56 1.64 -5.67
CA GLU A 48 -4.07 1.38 -4.31
C GLU A 48 -3.43 2.63 -3.71
N ASN A 49 -2.51 3.28 -4.45
CA ASN A 49 -1.87 4.53 -4.02
C ASN A 49 -2.87 5.69 -3.82
N LYS A 50 -3.98 5.70 -4.56
CA LYS A 50 -5.05 6.69 -4.37
C LYS A 50 -5.80 6.43 -3.06
N LEU A 51 -6.11 5.18 -2.74
CA LEU A 51 -6.80 4.80 -1.50
C LEU A 51 -5.92 4.99 -0.27
N ILE A 52 -4.62 4.65 -0.34
CA ILE A 52 -3.66 4.91 0.74
C ILE A 52 -3.57 6.42 1.04
N ARG A 53 -3.43 7.26 0.00
CA ARG A 53 -3.44 8.72 0.19
C ARG A 53 -4.74 9.24 0.80
N LYS A 54 -5.89 8.67 0.40
CA LYS A 54 -7.19 8.98 1.00
C LYS A 54 -7.26 8.59 2.47
N TYR A 55 -6.71 7.42 2.83
CA TYR A 55 -6.64 6.94 4.20
C TYR A 55 -5.78 7.86 5.07
N ILE A 56 -4.55 8.17 4.62
CA ILE A 56 -3.63 9.07 5.35
C ILE A 56 -4.28 10.43 5.56
N ARG A 57 -4.91 11.02 4.53
CA ARG A 57 -5.60 12.31 4.66
C ARG A 57 -6.76 12.29 5.66
N LYS A 58 -7.45 11.15 5.82
CA LYS A 58 -8.63 11.03 6.69
C LYS A 58 -8.27 10.68 8.14
N TYR A 59 -7.21 9.89 8.35
CA TYR A 59 -6.86 9.31 9.65
C TYR A 59 -5.49 9.74 10.20
N ASP A 60 -4.75 10.57 9.45
CA ASP A 60 -3.42 11.11 9.79
C ASP A 60 -2.39 10.03 10.21
N ARG A 61 -2.52 8.83 9.64
CA ARG A 61 -1.64 7.70 9.89
C ARG A 61 -1.52 6.79 8.68
N TRP A 62 -0.43 6.03 8.63
CA TRP A 62 -0.28 4.98 7.64
C TRP A 62 -1.24 3.81 7.93
N PRO A 63 -1.89 3.24 6.90
CA PRO A 63 -2.74 2.07 7.09
C PRO A 63 -1.88 0.89 7.57
N SER A 64 -2.34 0.18 8.60
CA SER A 64 -1.70 -1.05 9.06
C SER A 64 -2.01 -2.18 8.07
N LEU A 65 -1.13 -2.30 7.09
CA LEU A 65 -1.20 -3.28 6.02
C LEU A 65 -0.10 -4.33 6.24
N PRO A 66 -0.32 -5.59 5.83
CA PRO A 66 0.73 -6.59 5.87
C PRO A 66 1.95 -6.10 5.08
N SER A 67 3.15 -6.39 5.57
CA SER A 67 4.45 -5.85 5.14
C SER A 67 4.89 -6.17 3.69
N THR A 68 3.98 -6.66 2.85
CA THR A 68 4.21 -6.96 1.44
C THR A 68 4.21 -5.72 0.54
N ILE A 69 4.05 -4.53 1.11
CA ILE A 69 4.06 -3.26 0.37
C ILE A 69 5.49 -2.85 0.05
N ILE A 70 6.01 -3.38 -1.05
CA ILE A 70 7.06 -2.70 -1.79
C ILE A 70 6.36 -1.56 -2.54
N VAL A 71 6.46 -0.33 -2.03
CA VAL A 71 6.12 0.87 -2.79
C VAL A 71 7.22 1.04 -3.84
N PRO A 72 6.95 0.89 -5.16
CA PRO A 72 7.94 1.20 -6.16
C PRO A 72 7.96 2.72 -6.33
N GLY A 73 9.04 3.34 -5.87
CA GLY A 73 9.49 4.68 -6.29
C GLY A 73 8.91 5.86 -5.51
N ASN A 74 9.55 6.23 -4.40
CA ASN A 74 10.32 7.48 -4.32
C ASN A 74 11.16 7.47 -3.03
N THR A 75 12.47 7.47 -3.20
CA THR A 75 13.49 8.22 -2.43
C THR A 75 13.10 8.74 -1.04
N SER A 76 13.88 8.32 -0.03
CA SER A 76 14.05 8.95 1.29
C SER A 76 12.79 9.16 2.16
N LEU A 77 12.51 8.21 3.05
CA LEU A 77 11.78 8.47 4.30
C LEU A 77 12.79 9.00 5.34
N PRO A 78 12.72 10.27 5.79
CA PRO A 78 13.74 10.88 6.65
C PRO A 78 13.67 10.47 8.14
N TRP A 79 12.76 9.58 8.53
CA TRP A 79 12.57 9.21 9.94
C TRP A 79 13.05 7.80 10.30
N ARG A 80 13.72 7.10 9.37
CA ARG A 80 14.31 5.76 9.62
C ARG A 80 15.84 5.79 9.64
N SER A 81 16.41 6.80 10.28
CA SER A 81 17.84 6.86 10.62
C SER A 81 17.99 7.11 12.12
N GLY A 82 17.56 6.12 12.89
CA GLY A 82 17.92 5.96 14.29
C GLY A 82 18.98 4.86 14.42
N GLU A 83 20.10 4.98 13.70
CA GLU A 83 21.34 4.36 14.15
C GLU A 83 22.19 5.50 14.72
N PRO A 84 22.39 5.58 16.05
CA PRO A 84 23.55 6.29 16.56
C PRO A 84 24.75 5.40 16.25
N SER A 85 25.31 5.56 15.05
CA SER A 85 26.70 5.19 14.81
C SER A 85 27.55 6.24 15.54
N GLY A 86 27.85 5.95 16.79
CA GLY A 86 28.89 6.62 17.55
C GLY A 86 29.74 5.54 18.20
N SER A 87 31.05 5.62 18.26
CA SER A 87 32.01 6.60 17.77
C SER A 87 33.39 5.93 17.90
N LEU A 88 34.32 6.31 17.03
CA LEU A 88 35.79 6.29 17.17
C LEU A 88 36.48 4.99 17.61
#